data_AF-A0A0C3RNL3-F1
#
_entry.id   AF-A0A0C3RNL3-F1
#
_cell.length_a   1.000
_cell.length_b   1.000
_cell.length_c   1.000
_cell.angle_alpha   90.00
_cell.angle_beta   90.00
_cell.angle_gamma   90.00
#
_symmetry.space_group_name_H-M   'P 1'
#
loop_
_entity.id
_entity.type
_entity.pdbx_description
1 polymer ?
#
loop_
_entity_poly.entity_id
_entity_poly.type
_entity_poly.pdbx_seq_one_letter_code
_entity_poly.pdbx_strand_id
1 'polypeptide(L)'
;MDSASELGLFIREDGRILPATAEDEEVARSYPIFPDKGALVAGYRLTILTRSFTIHTGDPIHIIHVCEAVLPDSLLYVMGPKPVHDEYVNGILSTTALPPGEHPLAPSSYDGRTVEGPAVDYNYEITQYRFERPGTYLIQWRPGILVSNTLRLQVTAHTVHRNSRTLKT
;
A
#
# COMPACT_ATOMS: atom_id res chain seq x y z
N MET A 1 20.25 -4.49 -23.52
CA MET A 1 20.28 -3.47 -22.46
C MET A 1 19.01 -3.67 -21.68
N ASP A 2 19.13 -4.34 -20.54
CA ASP A 2 18.02 -4.72 -19.69
C ASP A 2 17.43 -3.48 -19.02
N SER A 3 16.43 -2.89 -19.67
CA SER A 3 15.48 -2.01 -18.99
C SER A 3 14.53 -2.91 -18.22
N ALA A 4 14.97 -3.43 -17.08
CA ALA A 4 14.01 -3.77 -16.03
C ALA A 4 13.22 -2.50 -15.79
N SER A 5 11.96 -2.48 -16.26
CA SER A 5 11.04 -1.37 -16.04
C SER A 5 11.05 -1.10 -14.55
N GLU A 6 11.67 0.00 -14.12
CA GLU A 6 11.57 0.46 -12.74
C GLU A 6 10.07 0.61 -12.45
N LEU A 7 9.59 -0.08 -11.42
CA LEU A 7 8.20 0.03 -11.01
C LEU A 7 8.02 1.48 -10.55
N GLY A 8 7.08 2.21 -11.17
CA GLY A 8 6.77 3.61 -10.84
C GLY A 8 6.11 3.75 -9.47
N LEU A 9 6.85 3.42 -8.41
CA LEU A 9 6.41 3.49 -7.03
C LEU A 9 6.84 4.83 -6.43
N PHE A 10 5.91 5.46 -5.72
CA PHE A 10 6.09 6.79 -5.19
C PHE A 10 5.60 6.90 -3.76
N ILE A 11 6.25 7.75 -2.99
CA ILE A 11 5.87 8.10 -1.63
C ILE A 11 5.60 9.59 -1.55
N ARG A 12 4.59 9.99 -0.78
CA ARG A 12 4.26 11.39 -0.57
C ARG A 12 4.71 11.82 0.83
N GLU A 13 5.76 12.63 0.89
CA GLU A 13 6.31 13.19 2.13
C GLU A 13 6.30 14.72 2.07
N ASP A 14 5.69 15.38 3.06
CA ASP A 14 5.59 16.84 3.16
C ASP A 14 5.11 17.54 1.87
N GLY A 15 4.15 16.91 1.19
CA GLY A 15 3.58 17.41 -0.08
C GLY A 15 4.47 17.20 -1.30
N ARG A 16 5.61 16.53 -1.17
CA ARG A 16 6.52 16.15 -2.25
C ARG A 16 6.32 14.69 -2.63
N ILE A 17 6.37 14.42 -3.93
CA ILE A 17 6.42 13.07 -4.48
C ILE A 17 7.89 12.67 -4.58
N LEU A 18 8.27 11.61 -3.89
CA LEU A 18 9.61 11.04 -3.92
C LEU A 18 9.55 9.62 -4.52
N PRO A 19 10.61 9.15 -5.18
CA PRO A 19 10.68 7.75 -5.58
C PRO A 19 10.66 6.85 -4.35
N ALA A 20 10.04 5.68 -4.48
CA ALA A 20 10.06 4.67 -3.42
C ALA A 20 11.47 4.13 -3.19
N THR A 21 11.68 3.49 -2.04
CA THR A 21 12.97 2.87 -1.73
C THR A 21 13.16 1.55 -2.48
N ALA A 22 14.40 1.07 -2.59
CA ALA A 22 14.68 -0.24 -3.18
C ALA A 22 13.98 -1.39 -2.43
N GLU A 23 13.74 -1.22 -1.12
CA GLU A 23 13.00 -2.19 -0.31
C GLU A 23 11.51 -2.22 -0.69
N ASP A 24 10.91 -1.06 -0.96
CA ASP A 24 9.52 -0.99 -1.42
C ASP A 24 9.36 -1.67 -2.78
N GLU A 25 10.30 -1.44 -3.69
CA GLU A 25 10.30 -2.11 -4.99
C GLU A 25 10.46 -3.63 -4.87
N GLU A 26 11.28 -4.11 -3.94
CA GLU A 26 11.41 -5.55 -3.67
C GLU A 26 10.08 -6.17 -3.22
N VAL A 27 9.36 -5.49 -2.32
CA VAL A 27 8.04 -5.93 -1.88
C VAL A 27 7.06 -5.92 -3.05
N ALA A 28 7.04 -4.86 -3.88
CA ALA A 28 6.17 -4.81 -5.05
C ALA A 28 6.47 -5.93 -6.06
N ARG A 29 7.75 -6.25 -6.30
CA ARG A 29 8.18 -7.37 -7.15
C ARG A 29 7.71 -8.74 -6.64
N SER A 30 7.38 -8.87 -5.35
CA SER A 30 6.82 -10.12 -4.80
C SER A 30 5.34 -10.35 -5.14
N TYR A 31 4.62 -9.32 -5.60
CA TYR A 31 3.18 -9.38 -5.84
C TYR A 31 2.71 -10.57 -6.72
N PRO A 32 3.36 -10.92 -7.84
CA PRO A 32 2.89 -12.02 -8.70
C PRO A 32 2.72 -13.34 -7.95
N ILE A 33 3.58 -13.62 -6.98
CA ILE A 33 3.59 -14.84 -6.17
C ILE A 33 2.95 -14.67 -4.78
N PHE A 34 2.46 -13.47 -4.46
CA PHE A 34 1.86 -13.20 -3.15
C PHE A 34 0.54 -13.97 -3.00
N PRO A 35 0.37 -14.78 -1.94
CA PRO A 35 -0.77 -15.70 -1.84
C PRO A 35 -2.06 -15.02 -1.36
N ASP A 36 -1.96 -14.02 -0.48
CA ASP A 36 -3.11 -13.34 0.13
C ASP A 36 -3.55 -12.13 -0.72
N LYS A 37 -3.97 -12.40 -1.95
CA LYS A 37 -4.51 -11.34 -2.81
C LYS A 37 -5.97 -11.06 -2.47
N GLY A 38 -6.44 -9.84 -2.76
CA GLY A 38 -7.85 -9.49 -2.55
C GLY A 38 -8.84 -10.30 -3.39
N ALA A 39 -10.12 -10.14 -3.11
CA ALA A 39 -11.18 -10.76 -3.89
C ALA A 39 -11.24 -10.17 -5.31
N LEU A 40 -11.66 -10.98 -6.28
CA LEU A 40 -11.98 -10.51 -7.62
C LEU A 40 -13.38 -9.88 -7.61
N VAL A 41 -13.47 -8.58 -7.87
CA VAL A 41 -14.72 -7.81 -7.90
C VAL A 41 -14.75 -6.96 -9.17
N ALA A 42 -15.81 -7.09 -9.96
CA ALA A 42 -16.00 -6.33 -11.21
C ALA A 42 -14.80 -6.38 -12.18
N GLY A 43 -14.08 -7.50 -12.22
CA GLY A 43 -12.90 -7.69 -13.09
C GLY A 43 -11.57 -7.21 -12.49
N TYR A 44 -11.59 -6.60 -11.32
CA TYR A 44 -10.42 -6.08 -10.62
C TYR A 44 -10.11 -6.84 -9.34
N ARG A 45 -8.84 -6.82 -8.96
CA ARG A 45 -8.36 -7.29 -7.67
C ARG A 45 -7.46 -6.22 -7.05
N LEU A 46 -7.84 -5.75 -5.87
CA LEU A 46 -7.00 -4.86 -5.06
C LEU A 46 -6.18 -5.69 -4.08
N THR A 47 -4.90 -5.38 -3.93
CA THR A 47 -4.03 -6.04 -2.94
C THR A 47 -3.13 -5.00 -2.32
N ILE A 48 -2.99 -5.06 -1.01
CA ILE A 48 -2.01 -4.27 -0.26
C ILE A 48 -0.92 -5.19 0.27
N LEU A 49 0.32 -4.72 0.19
CA LEU A 49 1.51 -5.44 0.60
C LEU A 49 2.33 -4.60 1.57
N THR A 50 3.12 -5.27 2.39
CA THR A 50 4.12 -4.63 3.22
C THR A 50 5.32 -5.57 3.41
N ARG A 51 6.47 -5.00 3.77
CA ARG A 51 7.70 -5.77 3.98
C ARG A 51 7.60 -6.74 5.15
N SER A 52 7.01 -6.31 6.26
CA SER A 52 6.95 -7.11 7.49
C SER A 52 5.58 -7.02 8.14
N PHE A 53 5.11 -8.17 8.62
CA PHE A 53 3.90 -8.30 9.42
C PHE A 53 4.16 -8.17 10.92
N THR A 54 5.44 -8.13 11.34
CA THR A 54 5.83 -7.86 12.73
C THR A 54 6.79 -6.68 12.77
N ILE A 55 6.43 -5.64 13.52
CA ILE A 55 7.21 -4.39 13.63
C ILE A 55 7.25 -3.94 15.09
N HIS A 56 8.18 -3.05 15.44
CA HIS A 56 8.18 -2.44 16.76
C HIS A 56 7.40 -1.12 16.75
N THR A 57 7.00 -0.68 17.94
CA THR A 57 6.38 0.63 18.13
C THR A 57 7.25 1.75 17.54
N GLY A 58 6.67 2.69 16.80
CA GLY A 58 7.38 3.84 16.21
C GLY A 58 8.19 3.53 14.94
N ASP A 59 8.40 2.25 14.60
CA ASP A 59 8.99 1.88 13.31
C ASP A 59 8.07 2.34 12.17
N PRO A 60 8.61 2.90 11.08
CA PRO A 60 7.80 3.20 9.90
C PRO A 60 7.35 1.90 9.24
N ILE A 61 6.12 1.89 8.75
CA ILE A 61 5.63 0.86 7.84
C ILE A 61 5.14 1.50 6.55
N HIS A 62 5.54 0.91 5.44
CA HIS A 62 5.11 1.27 4.10
C HIS A 62 4.08 0.25 3.61
N ILE A 63 2.97 0.74 3.07
CA ILE A 63 1.91 -0.06 2.46
C ILE A 63 1.92 0.21 0.96
N ILE A 64 2.11 -0.85 0.18
CA ILE A 64 2.12 -0.78 -1.29
C ILE A 64 0.77 -1.23 -1.79
N HIS A 65 0.16 -0.45 -2.68
CA HIS A 65 -1.16 -0.70 -3.24
C HIS A 65 -1.05 -1.18 -4.68
N VAL A 66 -1.68 -2.31 -4.96
CA VAL A 66 -1.66 -2.95 -6.27
C VAL A 66 -3.09 -3.10 -6.77
N CYS A 67 -3.31 -2.62 -8.00
CA CYS A 67 -4.55 -2.83 -8.74
C CYS A 67 -4.28 -3.77 -9.91
N GLU A 68 -4.84 -4.97 -9.87
CA GLU A 68 -4.76 -5.95 -10.95
C GLU A 68 -6.09 -5.97 -11.71
N ALA A 69 -6.04 -5.71 -13.01
CA ALA A 69 -7.14 -6.03 -13.93
C ALA A 69 -6.97 -7.48 -14.36
N VAL A 70 -7.89 -8.35 -13.93
CA VAL A 70 -7.80 -9.80 -14.16
C VAL A 70 -8.48 -10.20 -15.47
N LEU A 71 -9.57 -9.51 -15.82
CA LEU A 71 -10.34 -9.82 -17.04
C LEU A 71 -9.86 -8.97 -18.23
N PRO A 72 -9.90 -9.51 -19.47
CA PRO A 72 -9.43 -8.79 -20.67
C PRO A 72 -10.06 -7.41 -20.87
N ASP A 73 -11.36 -7.27 -20.62
CA ASP A 73 -12.09 -6.02 -20.85
C ASP A 73 -11.98 -5.01 -19.69
N SER A 74 -11.21 -5.31 -18.65
CA SER A 74 -10.98 -4.42 -17.52
C SER A 74 -9.86 -3.42 -17.84
N LEU A 75 -10.13 -2.13 -17.67
CA LEU A 75 -9.18 -1.05 -17.98
C LEU A 75 -8.42 -0.58 -16.73
N LEU A 76 -7.10 -0.43 -16.84
CA LEU A 76 -6.23 0.22 -15.85
C LEU A 76 -5.77 1.58 -16.34
N TYR A 77 -5.75 2.54 -15.42
CA TYR A 77 -5.21 3.88 -15.59
C TYR A 77 -3.77 3.89 -15.06
N VAL A 78 -2.81 3.56 -15.92
CA VAL A 78 -1.43 3.16 -15.53
C VAL A 78 -0.44 4.32 -15.40
N MET A 79 -0.92 5.57 -15.34
CA MET A 79 -0.09 6.72 -15.01
C MET A 79 -0.37 7.19 -13.59
N GLY A 80 0.68 7.63 -12.91
CA GLY A 80 0.60 8.15 -11.56
C GLY A 80 1.73 9.15 -11.26
N PRO A 81 1.98 9.41 -9.97
CA PRO A 81 1.38 8.75 -8.81
C PRO A 81 -0.11 9.07 -8.62
N LYS A 82 -0.86 8.09 -8.13
CA LYS A 82 -2.29 8.21 -7.82
C LYS A 82 -2.51 8.18 -6.30
N PRO A 83 -3.31 9.10 -5.74
CA PRO A 83 -3.60 9.09 -4.32
C PRO A 83 -4.36 7.83 -3.91
N VAL A 84 -4.12 7.38 -2.69
CA VAL A 84 -4.89 6.29 -2.07
C VAL A 84 -6.07 6.87 -1.28
N HIS A 85 -7.27 6.60 -1.76
CA HIS A 85 -8.52 6.96 -1.08
C HIS A 85 -9.10 5.77 -0.30
N ASP A 86 -9.88 6.04 0.74
CA ASP A 86 -10.62 5.02 1.49
C ASP A 86 -9.75 3.88 2.06
N GLU A 87 -8.57 4.21 2.60
CA GLU A 87 -7.78 3.26 3.39
C GLU A 87 -8.16 3.35 4.87
N TYR A 88 -8.33 2.19 5.50
CA TYR A 88 -8.79 2.06 6.87
C TYR A 88 -7.76 1.35 7.72
N VAL A 89 -7.49 1.90 8.91
CA VAL A 89 -6.72 1.26 9.97
C VAL A 89 -7.65 0.96 11.14
N ASN A 90 -7.75 -0.32 11.53
CA ASN A 90 -8.69 -0.81 12.53
C ASN A 90 -10.15 -0.40 12.26
N GLY A 91 -10.52 -0.33 10.97
CA GLY A 91 -11.85 0.11 10.54
C GLY A 91 -12.08 1.62 10.61
N ILE A 92 -11.08 2.41 10.97
CA ILE A 92 -11.12 3.88 11.00
C ILE A 92 -10.46 4.42 9.73
N LEU A 93 -11.16 5.28 9.01
CA LEU A 93 -10.64 5.93 7.80
C LEU A 93 -9.35 6.71 8.12
N SER A 94 -8.28 6.39 7.41
CA SER A 94 -6.93 6.93 7.61
C SER A 94 -6.43 7.79 6.45
N THR A 95 -7.00 7.64 5.26
CA THR A 95 -6.75 8.54 4.11
C THR A 95 -7.99 9.37 3.78
N THR A 96 -7.88 10.28 2.82
CA THR A 96 -9.02 11.08 2.34
C THR A 96 -10.08 10.16 1.72
N ALA A 97 -11.35 10.37 2.09
CA ALA A 97 -12.46 9.64 1.48
C ALA A 97 -12.51 9.86 -0.04
N LEU A 98 -12.90 8.84 -0.80
CA LEU A 98 -13.15 9.01 -2.23
C LEU A 98 -14.32 10.00 -2.41
N PRO A 99 -14.18 11.04 -3.27
CA PRO A 99 -15.28 11.96 -3.50
C PRO A 99 -16.53 11.25 -4.06
N PRO A 100 -17.75 11.64 -3.63
CA PRO A 100 -18.97 11.00 -4.10
C PRO A 100 -19.12 11.09 -5.63
N GLY A 101 -19.40 9.95 -6.26
CA GLY A 101 -19.61 9.85 -7.71
C GLY A 101 -18.33 9.73 -8.53
N GLU A 102 -17.15 9.78 -7.91
CA GLU A 102 -15.89 9.48 -8.59
C GLU A 102 -15.68 7.97 -8.76
N HIS A 103 -14.98 7.61 -9.83
CA HIS A 103 -14.64 6.21 -10.09
C HIS A 103 -13.44 5.81 -9.22
N PRO A 104 -13.51 4.71 -8.45
CA PRO A 104 -12.52 4.37 -7.41
C PRO A 104 -11.10 4.13 -7.94
N LEU A 105 -10.96 3.79 -9.22
CA LEU A 105 -9.68 3.48 -9.86
C LEU A 105 -9.29 4.45 -10.98
N ALA A 106 -10.15 5.42 -11.31
CA ALA A 106 -9.90 6.37 -12.38
C ALA A 106 -9.69 7.75 -11.77
N PRO A 107 -8.62 8.46 -12.12
CA PRO A 107 -8.47 9.85 -11.72
C PRO A 107 -9.64 10.71 -12.22
N SER A 108 -10.04 11.73 -11.45
CA SER A 108 -11.12 12.65 -11.81
C SER A 108 -10.88 13.40 -13.12
N SER A 109 -9.60 13.60 -13.48
CA SER A 109 -9.14 14.03 -14.80
C SER A 109 -7.98 13.14 -15.23
N TYR A 110 -8.10 12.49 -16.39
CA TYR A 110 -7.06 11.62 -16.93
C TYR A 110 -6.94 11.76 -18.45
N ASP A 111 -5.79 12.24 -18.90
CA ASP A 111 -5.37 12.30 -20.31
C ASP A 111 -4.26 11.28 -20.63
N GLY A 112 -3.96 10.41 -19.66
CA GLY A 112 -2.88 9.45 -19.72
C GLY A 112 -3.22 8.16 -20.47
N ARG A 113 -2.27 7.22 -20.44
CA ARG A 113 -2.41 5.92 -21.09
C ARG A 113 -3.29 4.97 -20.27
N THR A 114 -4.19 4.26 -20.93
CA THR A 114 -4.88 3.10 -20.35
C THR A 114 -4.27 1.79 -20.85
N VAL A 115 -4.45 0.72 -20.09
CA VAL A 115 -4.03 -0.64 -20.46
C VAL A 115 -5.20 -1.59 -20.16
N GLU A 116 -5.52 -2.45 -21.11
CA GLU A 116 -6.51 -3.53 -20.96
C GLU A 116 -5.92 -4.71 -20.17
N GLY A 117 -6.78 -5.48 -19.51
CA GLY A 117 -6.37 -6.66 -18.78
C GLY A 117 -5.96 -7.82 -19.70
N PRO A 118 -5.32 -8.88 -19.16
CA PRO A 118 -4.78 -8.97 -17.81
C PRO A 118 -3.55 -8.05 -17.62
N ALA A 119 -3.56 -7.21 -16.59
CA ALA A 119 -2.51 -6.24 -16.33
C ALA A 119 -2.44 -5.89 -14.84
N VAL A 120 -1.30 -5.34 -14.40
CA VAL A 120 -1.06 -4.92 -13.03
C VAL A 120 -0.57 -3.48 -13.01
N ASP A 121 -1.12 -2.71 -12.10
CA ASP A 121 -0.78 -1.31 -11.88
C ASP A 121 -0.33 -1.08 -10.43
N TYR A 122 0.85 -0.50 -10.31
CA TYR A 122 1.53 -0.20 -9.05
C TYR A 122 1.60 1.31 -8.78
N ASN A 123 1.05 2.16 -9.66
CA ASN A 123 1.28 3.61 -9.61
C ASN A 123 0.42 4.35 -8.56
N TYR A 124 0.00 3.66 -7.51
CA TYR A 124 -0.62 4.28 -6.33
C TYR A 124 0.46 4.71 -5.34
N GLU A 125 0.20 5.82 -4.65
CA GLU A 125 1.10 6.32 -3.61
C GLU A 125 1.22 5.31 -2.46
N ILE A 126 2.45 5.07 -2.01
CA ILE A 126 2.73 4.28 -0.81
C ILE A 126 2.22 5.08 0.40
N THR A 127 1.36 4.47 1.21
CA THR A 127 0.96 5.05 2.48
C THR A 127 1.93 4.65 3.59
N GLN A 128 2.18 5.57 4.52
CA GLN A 128 3.11 5.39 5.63
C GLN A 128 2.37 5.46 6.96
N TYR A 129 2.69 4.53 7.87
CA TYR A 129 2.20 4.54 9.23
C TYR A 129 3.33 4.42 10.25
N ARG A 130 3.06 4.90 11.46
CA ARG A 130 3.84 4.62 12.68
C ARG A 130 2.86 4.33 13.81
N PHE A 131 3.08 3.24 14.51
CA PHE A 131 2.20 2.81 15.60
C PHE A 131 2.90 3.00 16.95
N GLU A 132 2.36 3.86 17.80
CA GLU A 132 2.99 4.19 19.09
C GLU A 132 2.66 3.19 20.22
N ARG A 133 1.73 2.25 19.97
CA ARG A 133 1.29 1.28 20.96
C ARG A 133 1.40 -0.14 20.41
N PRO A 134 1.89 -1.09 21.22
CA PRO A 134 1.89 -2.50 20.83
C PRO A 134 0.45 -2.99 20.68
N GLY A 135 0.26 -3.98 19.81
CA GLY A 135 -1.05 -4.56 19.53
C GLY A 135 -1.15 -5.10 18.11
N THR A 136 -2.33 -5.60 17.77
CA THR A 136 -2.64 -6.01 16.40
C THR A 136 -3.33 -4.86 15.68
N TYR A 137 -2.83 -4.53 14.48
CA TYR A 137 -3.43 -3.52 13.61
C TYR A 137 -3.90 -4.16 12.32
N LEU A 138 -5.08 -3.78 11.85
CA LEU A 138 -5.68 -4.25 10.61
C LEU A 138 -5.73 -3.10 9.62
N ILE A 139 -5.10 -3.26 8.46
CA ILE A 139 -5.14 -2.28 7.37
C ILE A 139 -5.91 -2.88 6.21
N GLN A 140 -6.81 -2.09 5.61
CA GLN A 140 -7.55 -2.50 4.43
C GLN A 140 -7.88 -1.30 3.55
N TRP A 141 -7.71 -1.45 2.25
CA TRP A 141 -8.07 -0.45 1.25
C TRP A 141 -9.44 -0.78 0.64
N ARG A 142 -10.38 0.17 0.67
CA ARG A 142 -11.79 -0.05 0.33
C ARG A 142 -12.39 1.05 -0.56
N PRO A 143 -11.84 1.32 -1.76
CA PRO A 143 -12.34 2.39 -2.61
C PRO A 143 -13.63 1.97 -3.34
N GLY A 144 -14.73 2.67 -3.06
CA GLY A 144 -16.03 2.36 -3.64
C GLY A 144 -16.53 0.95 -3.31
N ILE A 145 -16.78 0.13 -4.33
CA ILE A 145 -17.23 -1.27 -4.17
C ILE A 145 -16.07 -2.27 -4.00
N LEU A 146 -14.84 -1.82 -4.21
CA LEU A 146 -13.66 -2.68 -4.24
C LEU A 146 -13.07 -2.78 -2.83
N VAL A 147 -12.50 -3.93 -2.52
CA VAL A 147 -11.92 -4.23 -1.21
C VAL A 147 -10.66 -5.05 -1.39
N SER A 148 -9.56 -4.61 -0.77
CA SER A 148 -8.30 -5.36 -0.75
C SER A 148 -8.34 -6.54 0.22
N ASN A 149 -7.29 -7.36 0.22
CA ASN A 149 -6.96 -8.19 1.38
C ASN A 149 -6.78 -7.34 2.65
N THR A 150 -6.78 -7.98 3.82
CA THR A 150 -6.54 -7.29 5.10
C THR A 150 -5.14 -7.60 5.59
N LEU A 151 -4.28 -6.58 5.66
CA LEU A 151 -2.98 -6.73 6.32
C LEU A 151 -3.19 -6.76 7.83
N ARG A 152 -2.78 -7.86 8.46
CA ARG A 152 -2.72 -7.99 9.91
C ARG A 152 -1.29 -7.81 10.38
N LEU A 153 -1.04 -6.70 11.07
CA LEU A 153 0.26 -6.34 11.61
C LEU A 153 0.30 -6.62 13.10
N GLN A 154 1.40 -7.18 13.57
CA GLN A 154 1.73 -7.33 14.98
C GLN A 154 2.76 -6.28 15.37
N VAL A 155 2.36 -5.30 16.17
CA VAL A 155 3.25 -4.27 16.72
C VAL A 155 3.68 -4.70 18.12
N THR A 156 4.99 -4.77 18.35
CA THR A 156 5.59 -5.13 19.64
C THR A 156 6.27 -3.92 20.28
N ALA A 157 6.41 -3.93 21.60
CA ALA A 157 7.08 -2.83 22.29
C ALA A 157 8.60 -2.85 21.98
N HIS A 158 9.19 -1.67 21.76
CA HIS A 158 10.65 -1.54 21.80
C HIS A 158 11.15 -1.91 23.19
N THR A 159 11.84 -3.04 23.31
CA THR A 159 12.47 -3.41 24.57
C THR A 159 13.77 -2.64 24.70
N VAL A 160 13.72 -1.45 25.31
CA VAL A 160 14.94 -0.73 25.68
C VAL A 160 15.61 -1.51 26.81
N HIS A 161 16.65 -2.28 26.48
CA HIS A 161 17.53 -2.86 27.50
C HIS A 161 18.24 -1.73 28.25
N ARG A 162 17.68 -1.30 29.38
CA ARG A 162 18.41 -0.48 30.35
C ARG A 162 19.48 -1.36 30.98
N ASN A 163 20.73 -1.19 30.55
CA ASN A 163 21.87 -1.72 31.30
C ASN A 163 21.92 -1.03 32.67
N SER A 164 21.42 -1.71 33.69
CA SER A 164 21.59 -1.34 35.09
C SER A 164 23.07 -1.43 35.44
N ARG A 165 23.83 -0.34 35.24
CA ARG A 165 25.15 -0.18 35.87
C ARG A 165 24.90 0.03 37.36
N THR A 166 24.99 -1.04 38.13
CA THR A 166 25.08 -0.98 39.58
C THR A 166 26.37 -0.25 39.95
N LEU A 167 26.27 1.01 40.39
CA LEU A 167 27.36 1.64 41.13
C LEU A 167 27.50 0.88 42.46
N LYS A 168 28.56 0.08 42.58
CA LYS A 168 29.06 -0.35 43.88
C LYS A 168 29.86 0.82 44.46
N THR A 169 29.30 1.45 45.49
CA THR A 169 30.04 2.28 46.45
C THR A 169 30.82 1.39 47.41
#